data_AF-A0A925M6X3-F1
#
_entry.id   AF-A0A925M6X3-F1
#
_cell.length_a   1.000
_cell.length_b   1.000
_cell.length_c   1.000
_cell.angle_alpha   90.00
_cell.angle_beta   90.00
_cell.angle_gamma   90.00
#
_symmetry.space_group_name_H-M   'P 1'
#
loop_
_entity.id
_entity.type
_entity.pdbx_description
1 polymer ?
#
loop_
_entity_poly.entity_id
_entity_poly.type
_entity_poly.pdbx_seq_one_letter_code
_entity_poly.pdbx_strand_id
1 'polypeptide(L)' 'EAEARIDYVELRDAAELAPIAQVEHPAVLAMAVFVGTTRLIDNRVLG' A
#
# COMPACT_ATOMS: atom_id res chain seq x y z
N GLU A 1 11.90 -19.58 -8.94
CA GLU A 1 10.77 -18.68 -8.66
C GLU A 1 11.27 -17.25 -8.59
N ALA A 2 10.45 -16.26 -8.93
CA ALA A 2 10.84 -14.86 -8.74
C ALA A 2 10.66 -14.48 -7.27
N GLU A 3 11.73 -14.02 -6.62
CA GLU A 3 11.70 -13.56 -5.23
C GLU A 3 10.90 -12.24 -5.14
N ALA A 4 9.99 -12.18 -4.18
CA ALA A 4 9.18 -11.00 -3.90
C ALA A 4 9.68 -10.33 -2.61
N ARG A 5 10.09 -9.06 -2.72
CA ARG A 5 10.59 -8.26 -1.59
C ARG A 5 9.72 -7.01 -1.40
N ILE A 6 9.11 -6.89 -0.23
CA ILE A 6 8.30 -5.72 0.13
C ILE A 6 9.18 -4.47 0.19
N ASP A 7 8.70 -3.39 -0.42
CA ASP A 7 9.26 -2.04 -0.29
C ASP A 7 8.50 -1.30 0.84
N TYR A 8 7.18 -1.17 0.70
CA TYR A 8 6.32 -0.71 1.79
C TYR A 8 4.93 -1.32 1.72
N VAL A 9 4.25 -1.32 2.86
CA VAL A 9 2.81 -1.49 3.01
C VAL A 9 2.34 -0.39 3.95
N GLU A 10 1.45 0.47 3.49
CA GLU A 10 0.99 1.63 4.25
C GLU A 10 -0.53 1.76 4.20
N LEU A 11 -1.11 2.17 5.32
CA LEU A 11 -2.51 2.54 5.43
C LEU A 11 -2.62 4.06 5.56
N ARG A 12 -3.32 4.68 4.62
CA ARG A 12 -3.45 6.14 4.52
C ARG A 12 -4.92 6.55 4.48
N ASP A 13 -5.24 7.73 4.97
CA ASP A 13 -6.53 8.37 4.72
C ASP A 13 -6.75 8.55 3.20
N ALA A 14 -7.95 8.28 2.67
CA ALA A 14 -8.17 8.31 1.22
C ALA A 14 -8.25 9.72 0.62
N ALA A 15 -8.56 10.75 1.42
CA ALA A 15 -8.65 12.13 0.95
C ALA A 15 -7.32 12.88 1.12
N GLU A 16 -6.67 12.69 2.27
CA GLU A 16 -5.48 13.46 2.64
C GLU A 16 -4.16 12.69 2.46
N LEU A 17 -4.21 11.37 2.28
CA LEU A 17 -3.05 10.47 2.28
C LEU A 17 -2.20 10.55 3.57
N ALA A 18 -2.78 11.10 4.64
CA ALA A 18 -2.18 11.14 5.96
C ALA A 18 -2.04 9.71 6.52
N PRO A 19 -0.98 9.41 7.29
CA PRO A 19 -0.84 8.12 7.94
C PRO A 19 -1.96 7.93 8.97
N ILE A 20 -2.61 6.77 8.94
CA ILE A 20 -3.67 6.42 9.90
C ILE A 20 -3.38 5.05 10.52
N ALA A 21 -3.78 4.87 11.78
CA ALA A 21 -3.60 3.61 12.49
C ALA A 21 -4.82 2.67 12.40
N GLN A 22 -6.00 3.21 12.08
CA GLN A 22 -7.27 2.50 12.01
C GLN A 22 -8.13 3.03 10.86
N VAL A 23 -8.96 2.16 10.27
CA VAL A 23 -9.89 2.51 9.19
C VAL A 23 -11.22 2.97 9.80
N GLU A 24 -11.32 4.26 10.12
CA GLU A 24 -12.57 4.88 10.61
C GLU A 24 -13.38 5.53 9.47
N HIS A 25 -12.71 5.84 8.36
CA HIS A 25 -13.24 6.48 7.15
C HIS A 25 -12.57 5.83 5.93
N PRO A 26 -13.00 6.14 4.69
CA PRO A 26 -12.34 5.61 3.50
C PRO A 26 -10.83 5.79 3.56
N ALA A 27 -10.10 4.69 3.37
CA ALA A 27 -8.66 4.59 3.49
C ALA A 27 -8.06 3.98 2.23
N VAL A 28 -6.82 4.31 1.90
CA VAL A 28 -6.04 3.63 0.86
C VAL A 28 -5.03 2.72 1.53
N LEU A 29 -5.15 1.42 1.27
CA LEU A 29 -4.07 0.46 1.49
C LEU A 29 -3.15 0.50 0.28
N ALA A 30 -1.97 1.10 0.42
CA ALA A 30 -0.97 1.22 -0.63
C ALA A 30 0.19 0.27 -0.37
N MET A 31 0.68 -0.37 -1.44
CA MET A 31 1.81 -1.28 -1.35
C MET A 31 2.74 -1.12 -2.56
N ALA A 32 4.03 -1.31 -2.31
CA ALA A 32 5.03 -1.51 -3.34
C ALA A 32 5.85 -2.77 -3.05
N VAL A 33 6.10 -3.57 -4.08
CA VAL A 33 6.87 -4.83 -4.00
C VAL A 33 7.84 -4.91 -5.18
N PHE A 34 9.07 -5.34 -4.93
CA PHE A 34 10.01 -5.76 -5.96
C PHE A 34 9.77 -7.22 -6.31
N VAL A 35 9.51 -7.52 -7.59
CA VAL A 35 9.47 -8.88 -8.15
C VAL A 35 10.68 -9.03 -9.08
N GLY A 36 11.70 -9.74 -8.60
CA GLY A 36 13.02 -9.68 -9.22
C GLY A 36 13.57 -8.24 -9.19
N THR A 37 13.86 -7.66 -10.36
CA THR A 37 14.32 -6.27 -10.49
C THR A 37 13.20 -5.27 -10.72
N THR A 38 11.98 -5.73 -11.01
CA THR A 38 10.85 -4.87 -11.36
C THR A 38 10.13 -4.42 -10.10
N ARG A 39 9.91 -3.11 -9.95
CA ARG A 39 9.11 -2.53 -8.85
C ARG A 39 7.66 -2.39 -9.28
N LEU A 40 6.77 -3.13 -8.63
CA LEU A 40 5.33 -3.07 -8.84
C LEU A 40 4.68 -2.29 -7.71
N ILE A 41 3.64 -1.52 -8.05
CA ILE A 41 2.76 -0.85 -7.09
C ILE A 41 1.35 -1.39 -7.25
N ASP A 42 0.61 -1.40 -6.15
CA ASP A 42 -0.83 -1.59 -6.17
C ASP A 42 -1.46 -0.84 -4.98
N ASN A 43 -2.73 -0.51 -5.09
CA ASN A 43 -3.47 0.11 -4.00
C ASN A 43 -4.94 -0.27 -4.05
N ARG A 44 -5.59 -0.26 -2.88
CA ARG A 44 -7.02 -0.51 -2.75
C ARG A 44 -7.66 0.45 -1.75
N VAL A 45 -8.82 0.98 -2.11
CA VAL A 45 -9.67 1.73 -1.17
C VAL A 45 -10.40 0.76 -0.24
N LEU A 46 -10.38 1.04 1.05
CA LEU A 46 -11.03 0.33 2.15
C LEU A 46 -12.01 1.27 2.85
N GLY A 47 -13.10 0.75 3.43
CA GLY A 47 -14.13 1.56 4.09
C GLY A 47 -15.45 1.60 3.33
#